data_AF-A0A537J4K7-F1
#
_entry.id   AF-A0A537J4K7-F1
#
_cell.length_a   1.000
_cell.length_b   1.000
_cell.length_c   1.000
_cell.angle_alpha   90.00
_cell.angle_beta   90.00
_cell.angle_gamma   90.00
#
_symmetry.space_group_name_H-M   'P 1'
#
loop_
_entity.id
_entity.type
_entity.pdbx_description
1 polymer ?
#
loop_
_entity_poly.entity_id
_entity_poly.type
_entity_poly.pdbx_seq_one_letter_code
_entity_poly.pdbx_strand_id
1 'polypeptide(L)'
;MFWDHSLAVLLSAGALAILGAEAAAPRPLQSTAAAAAGALLATGFWIRSEMYLLAVAAGVGWLVAAPRARAQGLIALACGAAVPSACLWILNTHLVGSPLGWKGQDLVATRVSGAVHAASGGWGGWVGEKLGNAYYLLASPNFYAFNPPAVAAGAAAGLALLLAGVLIRAGAGRRFIPAIVSGAVVGTATVVWIAAGRTMVSGLLPAAPFVVLALLRGTGSPWERFLWVTAALFGAAVVATGTHGGLQWGPRYLLPILPALVWLAASGLARARTAAPQSWPAIRAAAAALLVASMLVQASGVDQVFQATALNARTNRWLLGIPAGIVVTPLEWLTMGAGPVYFEKRLMLVRSPGEFRALVEQLSARRVARWAYIPYSGMAFAPQGVEQWTENIPWKFTPVDDQTHEGLRVVTFAGQAATP
;
A
#
# COMPACT_ATOMS: atom_id res chain seq x y z
N MET A 1 5.05 -11.05 -3.23
CA MET A 1 5.31 -9.89 -2.34
C MET A 1 4.36 -9.82 -1.12
N PHE A 2 3.98 -10.94 -0.51
CA PHE A 2 3.30 -10.94 0.80
C PHE A 2 4.32 -11.07 1.95
N TRP A 3 5.42 -11.80 1.69
CA TRP A 3 6.41 -12.22 2.69
C TRP A 3 7.12 -11.05 3.40
N ASP A 4 7.49 -9.97 2.70
CA ASP A 4 8.19 -8.83 3.30
C ASP A 4 7.28 -8.07 4.28
N HIS A 5 5.98 -7.96 3.96
CA HIS A 5 5.02 -7.24 4.79
C HIS A 5 4.67 -8.02 6.05
N SER A 6 4.43 -9.33 5.92
CA SER A 6 4.15 -10.17 7.08
C SER A 6 5.30 -10.19 8.08
N LEU A 7 6.54 -10.23 7.61
CA LEU A 7 7.71 -10.23 8.49
C LEU A 7 7.89 -8.87 9.18
N ALA A 8 7.74 -7.76 8.45
CA ALA A 8 7.79 -6.42 9.05
C ALA A 8 6.69 -6.22 10.11
N VAL A 9 5.48 -6.72 9.87
CA VAL A 9 4.37 -6.68 10.83
C VAL A 9 4.63 -7.56 12.05
N LEU A 10 5.23 -8.74 11.88
CA LEU A 10 5.59 -9.61 13.00
C LEU A 10 6.63 -8.92 13.90
N LEU A 11 7.68 -8.35 13.31
CA LEU A 11 8.73 -7.63 14.05
C LEU A 11 8.17 -6.39 14.75
N SER A 12 7.31 -5.61 14.08
CA SER A 12 6.66 -4.45 14.68
C SER A 12 5.74 -4.86 15.82
N ALA A 13 4.93 -5.90 15.65
CA ALA A 13 4.08 -6.43 16.72
C ALA A 13 4.93 -6.85 17.93
N GLY A 14 5.98 -7.65 17.73
CA GLY A 14 6.86 -8.08 18.82
C GLY A 14 7.47 -6.90 19.59
N ALA A 15 8.04 -5.93 18.87
CA ALA A 15 8.64 -4.75 19.49
C ALA A 15 7.63 -3.89 20.25
N LEU A 16 6.46 -3.61 19.66
CA LEU A 16 5.43 -2.79 20.28
C LEU A 16 4.77 -3.48 21.48
N ALA A 17 4.63 -4.81 21.44
CA ALA A 17 4.15 -5.59 22.58
C ALA A 17 5.11 -5.50 23.78
N ILE A 18 6.41 -5.70 23.52
CA ILE A 18 7.44 -5.63 24.57
C ILE A 18 7.48 -4.22 25.18
N LEU A 19 7.56 -3.18 24.36
CA LEU A 19 7.61 -1.80 24.84
C LEU A 19 6.32 -1.36 25.53
N GLY A 20 5.16 -1.79 25.02
CA GLY A 20 3.88 -1.58 25.68
C GLY A 20 3.85 -2.21 27.07
N ALA A 21 4.28 -3.47 27.19
CA ALA A 21 4.33 -4.18 28.47
C ALA A 21 5.29 -3.51 29.47
N GLU A 22 6.51 -3.15 29.03
CA GLU A 22 7.48 -2.45 29.88
C GLU A 22 7.00 -1.06 30.29
N ALA A 23 6.29 -0.32 29.42
CA ALA A 23 5.73 0.99 29.77
C ALA A 23 4.67 0.89 30.88
N ALA A 24 3.89 -0.20 30.93
CA ALA A 24 2.88 -0.43 31.95
C ALA A 24 3.38 -1.12 33.22
N ALA A 25 4.61 -1.65 33.20
CA ALA A 25 5.13 -2.44 34.30
C ALA A 25 5.33 -1.57 35.56
N PRO A 26 4.85 -2.00 36.75
CA PRO A 26 5.11 -1.30 38.01
C PRO A 26 6.54 -1.51 38.53
N ARG A 27 7.26 -2.47 37.94
CA ARG A 27 8.65 -2.84 38.27
C ARG A 27 9.67 -1.97 37.53
N PRO A 28 10.95 -1.98 37.95
CA PRO A 28 12.03 -1.39 37.16
C PRO A 28 12.06 -1.96 35.74
N LEU A 29 12.52 -1.13 34.81
CA LEU A 29 12.69 -1.47 33.41
C LEU A 29 13.60 -2.70 33.26
N GLN A 30 13.16 -3.69 32.50
CA GLN A 30 14.05 -4.75 32.02
C GLN A 30 14.78 -4.27 30.76
N SER A 31 16.00 -3.78 30.93
CA SER A 31 16.83 -3.29 29.82
C SER A 31 17.00 -4.33 28.70
N THR A 32 17.05 -5.63 29.04
CA THR A 32 17.14 -6.72 28.05
C THR A 32 15.90 -6.81 27.17
N ALA A 33 14.70 -6.59 27.72
CA ALA A 33 13.45 -6.56 26.96
C ALA A 33 13.41 -5.34 26.04
N ALA A 34 13.76 -4.15 26.54
CA ALA A 34 13.85 -2.95 25.70
C ALA A 34 14.90 -3.07 24.59
N ALA A 35 16.05 -3.70 24.87
CA ALA A 35 17.04 -4.02 23.85
C ALA A 35 16.52 -5.03 22.82
N ALA A 36 15.80 -6.08 23.24
CA ALA A 36 15.16 -7.01 22.31
C ALA A 36 14.16 -6.30 21.38
N ALA A 37 13.36 -5.37 21.90
CA ALA A 37 12.48 -4.55 21.08
C ALA A 37 13.26 -3.66 20.08
N GLY A 38 14.39 -3.10 20.50
CA GLY A 38 15.29 -2.34 19.63
C GLY A 38 15.87 -3.18 18.50
N ALA A 39 16.29 -4.40 18.81
CA ALA A 39 16.76 -5.36 17.82
C ALA A 39 15.66 -5.71 16.82
N LEU A 40 14.43 -6.01 17.28
CA LEU A 40 13.29 -6.30 16.39
C LEU A 40 12.96 -5.13 15.45
N LEU A 41 12.93 -3.89 15.96
CA LEU A 41 12.70 -2.70 15.14
C LEU A 41 13.80 -2.52 14.08
N ALA A 42 15.06 -2.67 14.47
CA ALA A 42 16.21 -2.51 13.59
C ALA A 42 16.35 -3.65 12.55
N THR A 43 15.99 -4.89 12.91
CA THR A 43 15.86 -5.97 11.92
C THR A 43 14.80 -5.62 10.87
N GLY A 44 13.75 -4.88 11.24
CA GLY A 44 12.78 -4.34 10.31
C GLY A 44 13.39 -3.46 9.20
N PHE A 45 14.52 -2.78 9.46
CA PHE A 45 15.19 -1.91 8.48
C PHE A 45 15.69 -2.67 7.25
N TRP A 46 16.04 -3.96 7.42
CA TRP A 46 16.47 -4.84 6.34
C TRP A 46 15.34 -5.19 5.37
N ILE A 47 14.11 -5.07 5.83
CA ILE A 47 12.93 -5.52 5.08
C ILE A 47 12.25 -4.31 4.45
N ARG A 48 12.03 -3.24 5.23
CA ARG A 48 11.26 -2.07 4.79
C ARG A 48 11.80 -0.76 5.34
N SER A 49 11.92 0.24 4.46
CA SER A 49 12.37 1.59 4.79
C SER A 49 11.46 2.31 5.80
N GLU A 50 10.18 1.97 5.85
CA GLU A 50 9.25 2.63 6.77
C GLU A 50 9.49 2.20 8.23
N MET A 51 10.19 1.08 8.46
CA MET A 51 10.54 0.63 9.81
C MET A 51 11.46 1.63 10.53
N TYR A 52 12.26 2.42 9.81
CA TYR A 52 12.99 3.55 10.39
C TYR A 52 12.05 4.57 11.05
N LEU A 53 10.94 4.91 10.36
CA LEU A 53 9.93 5.82 10.89
C LEU A 53 9.23 5.22 12.11
N LEU A 54 8.96 3.91 12.08
CA LEU A 54 8.37 3.22 13.23
C LEU A 54 9.31 3.23 14.44
N ALA A 55 10.60 2.99 14.25
CA ALA A 55 11.57 2.99 15.34
C ALA A 55 11.66 4.38 16.01
N VAL A 56 11.67 5.45 15.22
CA VAL A 56 11.61 6.83 15.73
C VAL A 56 10.30 7.08 16.48
N ALA A 57 9.15 6.71 15.88
CA ALA A 57 7.84 6.87 16.52
C ALA A 57 7.70 6.06 17.81
N ALA A 58 8.31 4.88 17.90
CA ALA A 58 8.37 4.05 19.10
C ALA A 58 9.26 4.70 20.17
N GLY A 59 10.43 5.24 19.80
CA GLY A 59 11.30 5.97 20.73
C GLY A 59 10.61 7.21 21.32
N VAL A 60 9.91 8.00 20.50
CA VAL A 60 9.13 9.15 20.99
C VAL A 60 7.94 8.69 21.83
N GLY A 61 7.23 7.64 21.41
CA GLY A 61 6.16 7.02 22.20
C GLY A 61 6.64 6.59 23.60
N TRP A 62 7.83 5.99 23.68
CA TRP A 62 8.46 5.57 24.93
C TRP A 62 8.72 6.77 25.85
N LEU A 63 9.30 7.84 25.32
CA LEU A 63 9.55 9.07 26.08
C LEU A 63 8.27 9.65 26.70
N VAL A 64 7.15 9.58 25.98
CA VAL A 64 5.86 10.10 26.46
C VAL A 64 5.20 9.18 27.48
N ALA A 65 5.31 7.86 27.30
CA ALA A 65 4.61 6.87 28.10
C ALA A 65 5.34 6.42 29.36
N ALA A 66 6.68 6.39 29.36
CA ALA A 66 7.49 5.83 30.45
C ALA A 66 8.39 6.89 31.12
N PRO A 67 7.82 7.91 31.81
CA PRO A 67 8.57 9.06 32.31
C PRO A 67 9.69 8.70 33.30
N ARG A 68 9.53 7.61 34.07
CA ARG A 68 10.49 7.17 35.10
C ARG A 68 11.72 6.45 34.53
N ALA A 69 11.65 5.96 33.29
CA ALA A 69 12.70 5.15 32.67
C ALA A 69 13.06 5.63 31.25
N ARG A 70 12.88 6.93 30.97
CA ARG A 70 13.06 7.54 29.64
C ARG A 70 14.44 7.24 29.06
N ALA A 71 15.49 7.71 29.74
CA ALA A 71 16.87 7.60 29.26
C ALA A 71 17.32 6.14 29.20
N GLN A 72 17.10 5.37 30.27
CA GLN A 72 17.52 3.97 30.34
C GLN A 72 16.84 3.13 29.25
N GLY A 73 15.55 3.32 28.99
CA GLY A 73 14.84 2.59 27.95
C GLY A 73 15.26 2.98 26.55
N LEU A 74 15.52 4.27 26.29
CA LEU A 74 16.08 4.70 25.00
C LEU A 74 17.49 4.17 24.76
N ILE A 75 18.35 4.17 25.79
CA ILE A 75 19.70 3.60 25.69
C ILE A 75 19.59 2.11 25.39
N ALA A 76 18.77 1.37 26.14
CA ALA A 76 18.56 -0.06 25.91
C ALA A 76 18.03 -0.34 24.49
N LEU A 77 17.05 0.43 24.02
CA LEU A 77 16.53 0.37 22.65
C LEU A 77 17.64 0.61 21.61
N ALA A 78 18.45 1.66 21.79
CA ALA A 78 19.55 1.99 20.90
C ALA A 78 20.64 0.91 20.89
N CYS A 79 21.00 0.37 22.06
CA CYS A 79 21.94 -0.75 22.19
C CYS A 79 21.43 -1.99 21.44
N GLY A 80 20.15 -2.33 21.59
CA GLY A 80 19.53 -3.44 20.87
C GLY A 80 19.49 -3.23 19.35
N ALA A 81 19.22 -1.99 18.91
CA ALA A 81 19.19 -1.61 17.51
C ALA A 81 20.57 -1.55 16.84
N ALA A 82 21.65 -1.43 17.63
CA ALA A 82 22.99 -1.14 17.13
C ALA A 82 23.50 -2.20 16.14
N VAL A 83 23.48 -3.48 16.51
CA VAL A 83 24.04 -4.56 15.67
C VAL A 83 23.28 -4.71 14.35
N PRO A 84 21.93 -4.88 14.33
CA PRO A 84 21.22 -5.02 13.06
C PRO A 84 21.35 -3.79 12.16
N SER A 85 21.34 -2.58 12.74
CA SER A 85 21.48 -1.33 11.98
C SER A 85 22.88 -1.17 11.42
N ALA A 86 23.92 -1.41 12.22
CA ALA A 86 25.32 -1.28 11.80
C ALA A 86 25.64 -2.24 10.66
N CYS A 87 25.23 -3.51 10.76
CA CYS A 87 25.42 -4.48 9.68
C CYS A 87 24.76 -4.01 8.37
N LEU A 88 23.54 -3.47 8.44
CA LEU A 88 22.83 -2.97 7.26
C LEU A 88 23.51 -1.74 6.67
N TRP A 89 23.88 -0.78 7.52
CA TRP A 89 24.47 0.48 7.07
C TRP A 89 25.87 0.29 6.50
N ILE A 90 26.68 -0.60 7.09
CA ILE A 90 27.99 -0.97 6.53
C ILE A 90 27.80 -1.60 5.16
N LEU A 91 26.88 -2.56 5.04
CA LEU A 91 26.60 -3.24 3.78
C LEU A 91 26.11 -2.26 2.70
N ASN A 92 25.13 -1.41 3.02
CA ASN A 92 24.61 -0.42 2.10
C ASN A 92 25.68 0.62 1.71
N THR A 93 26.51 1.07 2.66
CA THR A 93 27.60 2.00 2.37
C THR A 93 28.63 1.37 1.42
N HIS A 94 28.98 0.11 1.65
CA HIS A 94 29.92 -0.61 0.80
C HIS A 94 29.37 -0.85 -0.61
N LEU A 95 28.09 -1.23 -0.74
CA LEU A 95 27.50 -1.58 -2.03
C LEU A 95 27.02 -0.36 -2.84
N VAL A 96 26.57 0.68 -2.14
CA VAL A 96 25.80 1.79 -2.73
C VAL A 96 26.42 3.17 -2.43
N GLY A 97 27.37 3.27 -1.50
CA GLY A 97 27.94 4.55 -1.06
C GLY A 97 27.05 5.34 -0.11
N SER A 98 25.94 4.76 0.36
CA SER A 98 25.02 5.41 1.30
C SER A 98 24.55 4.42 2.37
N PRO A 99 24.53 4.78 3.66
CA PRO A 99 24.07 3.88 4.72
C PRO A 99 22.58 3.49 4.59
N LEU A 100 21.79 4.33 3.93
CA LEU A 100 20.36 4.09 3.71
C LEU A 100 20.08 3.26 2.43
N GLY A 101 21.11 2.94 1.65
CA GLY A 101 20.99 2.29 0.34
C GLY A 101 20.29 3.16 -0.70
N TRP A 102 20.10 2.63 -1.92
CA TRP A 102 19.53 3.40 -3.05
C TRP A 102 18.13 3.94 -2.73
N LYS A 103 17.25 3.08 -2.23
CA LYS A 103 15.85 3.46 -1.95
C LYS A 103 15.75 4.51 -0.84
N GLY A 104 16.55 4.37 0.22
CA GLY A 104 16.51 5.32 1.33
C GLY A 104 17.14 6.66 0.97
N GLN A 105 18.25 6.66 0.21
CA GLN A 105 18.89 7.88 -0.28
C GLN A 105 17.98 8.67 -1.22
N ASP A 106 17.36 7.98 -2.20
CA ASP A 106 16.44 8.62 -3.15
C ASP A 106 15.20 9.20 -2.46
N LEU A 107 14.66 8.47 -1.47
CA LEU A 107 13.57 8.96 -0.63
C LEU A 107 13.99 10.24 0.10
N VAL A 108 15.14 10.24 0.80
CA VAL A 108 15.62 11.43 1.54
C VAL A 108 15.85 12.61 0.59
N ALA A 109 16.52 12.39 -0.54
CA ALA A 109 16.80 13.43 -1.52
C ALA A 109 15.49 14.05 -2.07
N THR A 110 14.53 13.21 -2.45
CA THR A 110 13.22 13.64 -2.95
C THR A 110 12.45 14.44 -1.90
N ARG A 111 12.51 14.04 -0.62
CA ARG A 111 11.82 14.76 0.47
C ARG A 111 12.48 16.09 0.80
N VAL A 112 13.81 16.15 0.82
CA VAL A 112 14.55 17.42 1.00
C VAL A 112 14.22 18.38 -0.14
N SER A 113 14.26 17.91 -1.39
CA SER A 113 13.91 18.71 -2.56
C SER A 113 12.47 19.22 -2.48
N GLY A 114 11.50 18.36 -2.15
CA GLY A 114 10.10 18.75 -1.99
C GLY A 114 9.87 19.77 -0.86
N ALA A 115 10.59 19.65 0.26
CA ALA A 115 10.51 20.60 1.36
C ALA A 115 11.11 21.97 0.99
N VAL A 116 12.24 21.97 0.29
CA VAL A 116 12.86 23.19 -0.25
C VAL A 116 11.92 23.88 -1.23
N HIS A 117 11.31 23.11 -2.15
CA HIS A 117 10.33 23.65 -3.10
C HIS A 117 9.10 24.26 -2.41
N ALA A 118 8.59 23.61 -1.36
CA ALA A 118 7.50 24.16 -0.55
C ALA A 118 7.89 25.48 0.12
N ALA A 119 9.10 25.55 0.68
CA ALA A 119 9.65 26.76 1.31
C ALA A 119 9.92 27.89 0.31
N SER A 120 10.21 27.58 -0.96
CA SER A 120 10.45 28.55 -2.04
C SER A 120 9.17 28.99 -2.78
N GLY A 121 7.99 28.82 -2.19
CA GLY A 121 6.71 29.27 -2.76
C GLY A 121 5.80 28.16 -3.31
N GLY A 122 6.24 26.91 -3.32
CA GLY A 122 5.45 25.74 -3.75
C GLY A 122 4.52 25.13 -2.68
N TRP A 123 4.28 25.84 -1.58
CA TRP A 123 3.54 25.35 -0.41
C TRP A 123 2.19 24.72 -0.76
N GLY A 124 1.37 25.37 -1.60
CA GLY A 124 0.03 24.89 -1.94
C GLY A 124 0.05 23.51 -2.63
N GLY A 125 0.98 23.32 -3.57
CA GLY A 125 1.17 22.03 -4.25
C GLY A 125 1.64 20.93 -3.29
N TRP A 126 2.57 21.26 -2.40
CA TRP A 126 3.06 20.32 -1.38
C TRP A 126 1.96 19.89 -0.42
N VAL A 127 1.14 20.82 0.08
CA VAL A 127 -0.02 20.49 0.93
C VAL A 127 -1.03 19.62 0.19
N GLY A 128 -1.33 19.96 -1.07
CA GLY A 128 -2.19 19.15 -1.93
C GLY A 128 -1.71 17.71 -2.07
N GLU A 129 -0.40 17.52 -2.30
CA GLU A 129 0.23 16.20 -2.32
C GLU A 129 0.05 15.48 -0.97
N LYS A 130 0.34 16.13 0.17
CA LYS A 130 0.23 15.45 1.48
C LYS A 130 -1.22 15.12 1.86
N LEU A 131 -2.18 15.96 1.48
CA LEU A 131 -3.60 15.64 1.63
C LEU A 131 -4.00 14.47 0.72
N GLY A 132 -3.50 14.43 -0.50
CA GLY A 132 -3.65 13.28 -1.38
C GLY A 132 -3.07 11.99 -0.78
N ASN A 133 -1.94 12.07 -0.08
CA ASN A 133 -1.33 10.92 0.60
C ASN A 133 -2.20 10.46 1.76
N ALA A 134 -2.68 11.41 2.57
CA ALA A 134 -3.57 11.12 3.69
C ALA A 134 -4.86 10.44 3.22
N TYR A 135 -5.50 10.98 2.17
CA TYR A 135 -6.64 10.35 1.53
C TYR A 135 -6.32 8.93 1.07
N TYR A 136 -5.24 8.77 0.30
CA TYR A 136 -4.87 7.49 -0.28
C TYR A 136 -4.58 6.41 0.77
N LEU A 137 -3.86 6.77 1.85
CA LEU A 137 -3.43 5.86 2.91
C LEU A 137 -4.54 5.56 3.93
N LEU A 138 -5.42 6.53 4.23
CA LEU A 138 -6.39 6.41 5.31
C LEU A 138 -7.82 6.12 4.83
N ALA A 139 -8.26 6.74 3.75
CA ALA A 139 -9.67 6.83 3.39
C ALA A 139 -10.03 6.22 2.02
N SER A 140 -9.07 6.06 1.11
CA SER A 140 -9.36 5.67 -0.28
C SER A 140 -10.00 4.27 -0.36
N PRO A 141 -11.22 4.13 -0.89
CA PRO A 141 -11.87 2.84 -1.07
C PRO A 141 -11.38 2.13 -2.34
N ASN A 142 -10.58 2.79 -3.18
CA ASN A 142 -10.13 2.27 -4.46
C ASN A 142 -8.75 2.82 -4.84
N PHE A 143 -7.83 1.92 -5.15
CA PHE A 143 -6.46 2.20 -5.56
C PHE A 143 -6.37 3.20 -6.73
N TYR A 144 -7.35 3.21 -7.65
CA TYR A 144 -7.34 4.06 -8.84
C TYR A 144 -8.25 5.31 -8.73
N ALA A 145 -8.87 5.57 -7.57
CA ALA A 145 -9.84 6.64 -7.38
C ALA A 145 -9.18 8.01 -7.10
N PHE A 146 -8.55 8.59 -8.12
CA PHE A 146 -7.92 9.92 -8.04
C PHE A 146 -8.62 11.01 -8.86
N ASN A 147 -9.67 10.69 -9.62
CA ASN A 147 -10.52 11.73 -10.21
C ASN A 147 -11.36 12.43 -9.12
N PRO A 148 -11.73 13.72 -9.27
CA PRO A 148 -12.38 14.47 -8.20
C PRO A 148 -13.65 13.83 -7.63
N PRO A 149 -14.58 13.28 -8.45
CA PRO A 149 -15.75 12.56 -7.92
C PRO A 149 -15.39 11.34 -7.07
N ALA A 150 -14.41 10.55 -7.51
CA ALA A 150 -13.99 9.36 -6.78
C ALA A 150 -13.26 9.72 -5.47
N VAL A 151 -12.47 10.79 -5.45
CA VAL A 151 -11.85 11.32 -4.23
C VAL A 151 -12.91 11.80 -3.24
N ALA A 152 -13.94 12.53 -3.70
CA ALA A 152 -15.03 12.99 -2.86
C ALA A 152 -15.81 11.83 -2.23
N ALA A 153 -16.17 10.83 -3.04
CA ALA A 153 -16.85 9.62 -2.55
C ALA A 153 -16.00 8.85 -1.53
N GLY A 154 -14.71 8.68 -1.81
CA GLY A 154 -13.80 8.02 -0.88
C GLY A 154 -13.58 8.78 0.43
N ALA A 155 -13.45 10.11 0.35
CA ALA A 155 -13.35 10.96 1.54
C ALA A 155 -14.63 10.91 2.39
N ALA A 156 -15.81 10.91 1.75
CA ALA A 156 -17.10 10.75 2.42
C ALA A 156 -17.19 9.39 3.13
N ALA A 157 -16.75 8.31 2.49
CA ALA A 157 -16.70 6.98 3.10
C ALA A 157 -15.74 6.93 4.30
N GLY A 158 -14.53 7.49 4.17
CA GLY A 158 -13.58 7.62 5.28
C GLY A 158 -14.16 8.40 6.46
N LEU A 159 -14.85 9.51 6.19
CA LEU A 159 -15.53 10.32 7.20
C LEU A 159 -16.67 9.55 7.87
N ALA A 160 -17.47 8.80 7.10
CA ALA A 160 -18.56 7.97 7.63
C ALA A 160 -18.04 6.89 8.59
N LEU A 161 -16.90 6.26 8.28
CA LEU A 161 -16.24 5.29 9.16
C LEU A 161 -15.73 5.95 10.46
N LEU A 162 -15.13 7.14 10.37
CA LEU A 162 -14.72 7.90 11.56
C LEU A 162 -15.94 8.30 12.41
N LEU A 163 -17.00 8.78 11.77
CA LEU A 163 -18.26 9.13 12.41
C LEU A 163 -18.89 7.93 13.13
N ALA A 164 -18.85 6.74 12.53
CA ALA A 164 -19.28 5.50 13.17
C ALA A 164 -18.54 5.27 14.50
N GLY A 165 -17.21 5.37 14.50
CA GLY A 165 -16.41 5.26 15.72
C GLY A 165 -16.73 6.34 16.77
N VAL A 166 -16.93 7.59 16.34
CA VAL A 166 -17.31 8.71 17.22
C VAL A 166 -18.70 8.50 17.83
N LEU A 167 -19.68 8.05 17.05
CA LEU A 167 -21.03 7.75 17.52
C LEU A 167 -21.04 6.60 18.52
N ILE A 168 -20.32 5.52 18.24
CA ILE A 168 -20.17 4.38 19.17
C ILE A 168 -19.50 4.86 20.47
N ARG A 169 -18.44 5.66 20.39
CA ARG A 169 -17.76 6.24 21.56
C ARG A 169 -18.69 7.15 22.38
N ALA A 170 -19.40 8.07 21.72
CA ALA A 170 -20.29 9.01 22.39
C ALA A 170 -21.48 8.28 23.05
N GLY A 171 -22.07 7.32 22.34
CA GLY A 171 -23.15 6.48 22.84
C GLY A 171 -22.69 5.61 24.02
N ALA A 172 -21.51 5.00 23.97
CA ALA A 172 -20.94 4.25 25.09
C ALA A 172 -20.71 5.14 26.32
N GLY A 173 -20.18 6.35 26.13
CA GLY A 173 -19.92 7.29 27.22
C GLY A 173 -21.19 7.88 27.86
N ARG A 174 -22.24 8.10 27.07
CA ARG A 174 -23.54 8.64 27.52
C ARG A 174 -24.57 7.55 27.83
N ARG A 175 -24.20 6.26 27.70
CA ARG A 175 -25.11 5.10 27.79
C ARG A 175 -26.32 5.21 26.85
N PHE A 176 -26.13 5.84 25.70
CA PHE A 176 -27.17 6.13 24.71
C PHE A 176 -27.12 5.11 23.58
N ILE A 177 -27.93 4.04 23.70
CA ILE A 177 -28.00 2.91 22.77
C ILE A 177 -28.27 3.35 21.32
N PRO A 178 -29.19 4.28 21.02
CA PRO A 178 -29.44 4.70 19.64
C PRO A 178 -28.19 5.22 18.93
N ALA A 179 -27.31 5.98 19.60
CA ALA A 179 -26.06 6.42 18.97
C ALA A 179 -25.10 5.25 18.66
N ILE A 180 -25.04 4.23 19.52
CA ILE A 180 -24.23 3.04 19.27
C ILE A 180 -24.75 2.30 18.03
N VAL A 181 -26.07 2.11 17.95
CA VAL A 181 -26.73 1.46 16.81
C VAL A 181 -26.52 2.26 15.53
N SER A 182 -26.74 3.59 15.55
CA SER A 182 -26.50 4.46 14.40
C SER A 182 -25.05 4.38 13.93
N GLY A 183 -24.09 4.37 14.85
CA GLY A 183 -22.68 4.20 14.49
C GLY A 183 -22.40 2.85 13.83
N ALA A 184 -22.97 1.75 14.37
CA ALA A 184 -22.85 0.43 13.76
C ALA A 184 -23.46 0.36 12.36
N VAL A 185 -24.64 0.94 12.17
CA VAL A 185 -25.34 0.99 10.87
C VAL A 185 -24.53 1.81 9.86
N VAL A 186 -24.10 3.02 10.21
CA VAL A 186 -23.28 3.87 9.33
C VAL A 186 -21.99 3.17 8.93
N GLY A 187 -21.29 2.57 9.89
CA GLY A 187 -20.04 1.86 9.63
C GLY A 187 -20.25 0.64 8.72
N THR A 188 -21.22 -0.21 9.05
CA THR A 188 -21.49 -1.44 8.29
C THR A 188 -22.00 -1.13 6.89
N ALA A 189 -22.92 -0.18 6.72
CA ALA A 189 -23.45 0.23 5.42
C ALA A 189 -22.35 0.81 4.52
N THR A 190 -21.44 1.61 5.08
CA THR A 190 -20.29 2.14 4.34
C THR A 190 -19.39 1.01 3.83
N VAL A 191 -19.12 0.01 4.67
CA VAL A 191 -18.29 -1.14 4.28
C VAL A 191 -18.98 -2.01 3.23
N VAL A 192 -20.28 -2.25 3.37
CA VAL A 192 -21.08 -2.99 2.37
C VAL A 192 -21.04 -2.26 1.03
N TRP A 193 -21.17 -0.93 1.02
CA TRP A 193 -21.04 -0.13 -0.20
C TRP A 193 -19.65 -0.27 -0.85
N ILE A 194 -18.56 -0.20 -0.06
CA ILE A 194 -17.19 -0.40 -0.56
C ILE A 194 -17.02 -1.82 -1.13
N ALA A 195 -17.44 -2.84 -0.38
CA ALA A 195 -17.31 -4.24 -0.77
C ALA A 195 -18.14 -4.57 -2.02
N ALA A 196 -19.35 -4.01 -2.15
CA ALA A 196 -20.22 -4.16 -3.31
C ALA A 196 -19.58 -3.57 -4.58
N GLY A 197 -18.78 -2.51 -4.44
CA GLY A 197 -18.02 -1.94 -5.55
C GLY A 197 -16.91 -2.83 -6.08
N ARG A 198 -16.53 -3.92 -5.37
CA ARG A 198 -15.42 -4.83 -5.69
C ARG A 198 -14.15 -4.09 -6.11
N THR A 199 -13.83 -3.01 -5.40
CA THR A 199 -12.68 -2.17 -5.69
C THR A 199 -11.41 -2.73 -5.04
N MET A 200 -10.25 -2.34 -5.58
CA MET A 200 -8.96 -2.58 -4.92
C MET A 200 -8.80 -1.62 -3.75
N VAL A 201 -9.29 -2.01 -2.58
CA VAL A 201 -9.29 -1.15 -1.38
C VAL A 201 -7.86 -0.73 -0.99
N SER A 202 -7.63 0.58 -0.82
CA SER A 202 -6.30 1.14 -0.56
C SER A 202 -6.19 2.01 0.69
N GLY A 203 -7.26 2.25 1.45
CA GLY A 203 -7.23 3.02 2.69
C GLY A 203 -7.28 2.12 3.92
N LEU A 204 -6.60 2.50 5.00
CA LEU A 204 -6.63 1.78 6.28
C LEU A 204 -8.05 1.63 6.83
N LEU A 205 -8.86 2.70 6.82
CA LEU A 205 -10.21 2.68 7.38
C LEU A 205 -11.14 1.77 6.56
N PRO A 206 -11.22 1.90 5.21
CA PRO A 206 -11.91 0.93 4.36
C PRO A 206 -11.45 -0.52 4.54
N ALA A 207 -10.15 -0.77 4.68
CA ALA A 207 -9.58 -2.11 4.75
C ALA A 207 -9.78 -2.80 6.11
N ALA A 208 -9.74 -2.02 7.19
CA ALA A 208 -9.83 -2.50 8.57
C ALA A 208 -10.80 -1.62 9.39
N PRO A 209 -12.09 -1.52 9.03
CA PRO A 209 -13.03 -0.57 9.64
C PRO A 209 -13.23 -0.80 11.13
N PHE A 210 -12.99 -2.01 11.65
CA PHE A 210 -13.01 -2.27 13.09
C PHE A 210 -12.00 -1.43 13.90
N VAL A 211 -10.93 -0.89 13.29
CA VAL A 211 -9.93 -0.08 14.01
C VAL A 211 -10.51 1.22 14.57
N VAL A 212 -11.67 1.69 14.06
CA VAL A 212 -12.36 2.86 14.62
C VAL A 212 -12.81 2.63 16.06
N LEU A 213 -12.91 1.38 16.50
CA LEU A 213 -13.20 1.02 17.89
C LEU A 213 -12.05 1.39 18.84
N ALA A 214 -10.82 1.62 18.36
CA ALA A 214 -9.77 2.18 19.19
C ALA A 214 -10.16 3.55 19.78
N LEU A 215 -11.06 4.30 19.13
CA LEU A 215 -11.58 5.57 19.64
C LEU A 215 -12.42 5.44 20.92
N LEU A 216 -12.85 4.23 21.29
CA LEU A 216 -13.50 3.97 22.57
C LEU A 216 -12.59 4.41 23.72
N ARG A 217 -13.06 5.40 24.51
CA ARG A 217 -12.26 6.09 25.53
C ARG A 217 -11.48 5.12 26.43
N GLY A 218 -10.25 5.50 26.76
CA GLY A 218 -9.42 4.82 27.74
C GLY A 218 -8.84 5.76 28.77
N THR A 219 -8.59 5.22 29.95
CA THR A 219 -8.03 5.90 31.13
C THR A 219 -6.55 6.26 30.98
N GLY A 220 -5.99 6.17 29.75
CA GLY A 220 -4.66 6.67 29.44
C GLY A 220 -3.54 5.89 30.14
N SER A 221 -3.71 4.57 30.27
CA SER A 221 -2.67 3.68 30.78
C SER A 221 -1.37 3.91 29.99
N PRO A 222 -0.19 3.75 30.61
CA PRO A 222 1.09 4.04 29.94
C PRO A 222 1.24 3.29 28.61
N TRP A 223 0.86 2.02 28.54
CA TRP A 223 0.96 1.24 27.31
C TRP A 223 0.02 1.72 26.21
N GLU A 224 -1.20 2.16 26.54
CA GLU A 224 -2.13 2.74 25.55
C GLU A 224 -1.62 4.06 25.03
N ARG A 225 -1.05 4.89 25.92
CA ARG A 225 -0.43 6.16 25.53
C ARG A 225 0.75 5.93 24.59
N PHE A 226 1.60 4.95 24.90
CA PHE A 226 2.70 4.53 24.04
C PHE A 226 2.18 4.19 22.64
N LEU A 227 1.23 3.25 22.54
CA LEU A 227 0.71 2.80 21.26
C LEU A 227 0.01 3.91 20.48
N TRP A 228 -0.76 4.79 21.14
CA TRP A 228 -1.40 5.93 20.48
C TRP A 228 -0.39 6.92 19.90
N VAL A 229 0.62 7.31 20.68
CA VAL A 229 1.66 8.23 20.23
C VAL A 229 2.45 7.61 19.08
N THR A 230 2.84 6.34 19.20
CA THR A 230 3.57 5.64 18.14
C THR A 230 2.74 5.50 16.88
N ALA A 231 1.48 5.08 16.97
CA ALA A 231 0.59 4.94 15.80
C ALA A 231 0.32 6.27 15.12
N ALA A 232 0.07 7.34 15.88
CA ALA A 232 -0.18 8.67 15.34
C ALA A 232 1.07 9.26 14.66
N LEU A 233 2.23 9.20 15.32
CA LEU A 233 3.49 9.72 14.77
C LEU A 233 3.94 8.92 13.55
N PHE A 234 3.84 7.59 13.60
CA PHE A 234 4.17 6.75 12.45
C PHE A 234 3.23 7.02 11.28
N GLY A 235 1.92 7.09 11.52
CA GLY A 235 0.95 7.43 10.48
C GLY A 235 1.23 8.79 9.84
N ALA A 236 1.49 9.81 10.66
CA ALA A 236 1.86 11.14 10.19
C ALA A 236 3.18 11.12 9.40
N ALA A 237 4.19 10.39 9.86
CA ALA A 237 5.47 10.25 9.17
C ALA A 237 5.31 9.56 7.82
N VAL A 238 4.50 8.51 7.72
CA VAL A 238 4.19 7.82 6.46
C VAL A 238 3.41 8.74 5.51
N VAL A 239 2.46 9.55 5.99
CA VAL A 239 1.76 10.54 5.15
C VAL A 239 2.72 11.60 4.63
N ALA A 240 3.60 12.12 5.49
CA ALA A 240 4.59 13.13 5.13
C ALA A 240 5.62 12.59 4.12
N THR A 241 6.01 11.33 4.26
CA THR A 241 7.05 10.68 3.45
C THR A 241 6.50 9.81 2.32
N GLY A 242 5.18 9.74 2.12
CA GLY A 242 4.54 9.04 1.02
C GLY A 242 4.64 9.79 -0.31
N THR A 243 4.69 9.06 -1.42
CA THR A 243 4.58 9.60 -2.80
C THR A 243 3.41 8.93 -3.50
N HIS A 244 2.72 9.69 -4.37
CA HIS A 244 1.77 9.14 -5.33
C HIS A 244 2.51 8.52 -6.52
N GLY A 245 2.14 7.30 -6.90
CA GLY A 245 2.67 6.63 -8.10
C GLY A 245 3.87 5.71 -7.87
N GLY A 246 4.11 4.82 -8.83
CA GLY A 246 5.13 3.77 -8.79
C GLY A 246 4.74 2.54 -7.96
N LEU A 247 5.66 1.57 -7.84
CA LEU A 247 5.57 0.31 -7.06
C LEU A 247 5.47 0.56 -5.53
N GLN A 248 4.71 1.56 -5.10
CA GLN A 248 4.59 2.04 -3.73
C GLN A 248 3.15 1.82 -3.24
N TRP A 249 2.85 0.56 -2.91
CA TRP A 249 1.49 0.05 -2.86
C TRP A 249 0.65 0.44 -1.61
N GLY A 250 0.23 1.70 -1.50
CA GLY A 250 -0.96 2.09 -0.72
C GLY A 250 -0.89 1.89 0.81
N PRO A 251 -1.98 1.42 1.45
CA PRO A 251 -2.16 1.44 2.91
C PRO A 251 -1.21 0.49 3.63
N ARG A 252 -0.51 -0.37 2.87
CA ARG A 252 0.43 -1.34 3.43
C ARG A 252 1.59 -0.68 4.18
N TYR A 253 1.84 0.60 3.95
CA TYR A 253 2.80 1.37 4.74
C TYR A 253 2.34 1.58 6.18
N LEU A 254 1.03 1.47 6.45
CA LEU A 254 0.44 1.54 7.78
C LEU A 254 0.28 0.17 8.45
N LEU A 255 0.56 -0.95 7.76
CA LEU A 255 0.49 -2.29 8.35
C LEU A 255 1.34 -2.44 9.63
N PRO A 256 2.55 -1.86 9.76
CA PRO A 256 3.34 -2.02 10.97
C PRO A 256 2.65 -1.54 12.26
N ILE A 257 1.69 -0.61 12.17
CA ILE A 257 0.91 -0.13 13.33
C ILE A 257 -0.47 -0.79 13.46
N LEU A 258 -0.88 -1.65 12.52
CA LEU A 258 -2.16 -2.35 12.61
C LEU A 258 -2.29 -3.18 13.91
N PRO A 259 -1.26 -3.92 14.38
CA PRO A 259 -1.32 -4.62 15.67
C PRO A 259 -1.60 -3.68 16.85
N ALA A 260 -0.96 -2.50 16.87
CA ALA A 260 -1.19 -1.50 17.91
C ALA A 260 -2.65 -1.01 17.91
N LEU A 261 -3.21 -0.72 16.74
CA LEU A 261 -4.61 -0.30 16.60
C LEU A 261 -5.59 -1.41 17.02
N VAL A 262 -5.27 -2.67 16.72
CA VAL A 262 -6.05 -3.84 17.17
C VAL A 262 -6.05 -3.94 18.70
N TRP A 263 -4.90 -3.81 19.35
CA TRP A 263 -4.82 -3.84 20.82
C TRP A 263 -5.54 -2.66 21.47
N LEU A 264 -5.43 -1.47 20.89
CA LEU A 264 -6.16 -0.29 21.34
C LEU A 264 -7.68 -0.47 21.21
N ALA A 265 -8.15 -1.05 20.11
CA ALA A 265 -9.55 -1.39 19.90
C ALA A 265 -10.04 -2.44 20.92
N ALA A 266 -9.26 -3.51 21.13
CA ALA A 266 -9.58 -4.56 22.10
C ALA A 266 -9.65 -4.02 23.54
N SER A 267 -8.69 -3.18 23.95
CA SER A 267 -8.72 -2.53 25.26
C SER A 267 -9.88 -1.55 25.40
N GLY A 268 -10.20 -0.81 24.33
CA GLY A 268 -11.41 0.02 24.24
C GLY A 268 -12.68 -0.76 24.54
N LEU A 269 -12.84 -1.94 23.92
CA LEU A 269 -13.99 -2.82 24.16
C LEU A 269 -14.00 -3.39 25.58
N ALA A 270 -12.86 -3.86 26.08
CA ALA A 270 -12.75 -4.43 27.42
C ALA A 270 -13.17 -3.42 28.51
N ARG A 271 -12.78 -2.15 28.37
CA ARG A 271 -13.22 -1.08 29.28
C ARG A 271 -14.68 -0.70 29.09
N ALA A 272 -15.15 -0.67 27.85
CA ALA A 272 -16.56 -0.35 27.59
C ALA A 272 -17.50 -1.35 28.27
N ARG A 273 -17.10 -2.63 28.35
CA ARG A 273 -17.81 -3.68 29.09
C ARG A 273 -17.97 -3.35 30.57
N THR A 274 -16.92 -2.83 31.22
CA THR A 274 -16.95 -2.53 32.66
C THR A 274 -17.60 -1.17 32.95
N ALA A 275 -17.38 -0.16 32.11
CA ALA A 275 -17.87 1.20 32.32
C ALA A 275 -19.35 1.39 31.94
N ALA A 276 -19.86 0.61 30.98
CA ALA A 276 -21.23 0.71 30.46
C ALA A 276 -21.90 -0.67 30.31
N PRO A 277 -22.08 -1.43 31.41
CA PRO A 277 -22.62 -2.80 31.35
C PRO A 277 -24.02 -2.88 30.73
N GLN A 278 -24.85 -1.85 30.94
CA GLN A 278 -26.20 -1.75 30.33
C GLN A 278 -26.16 -1.58 28.81
N SER A 279 -25.15 -0.88 28.28
CA SER A 279 -24.97 -0.66 26.83
C SER A 279 -24.07 -1.73 26.20
N TRP A 280 -23.45 -2.61 27.00
CA TRP A 280 -22.51 -3.62 26.54
C TRP A 280 -23.07 -4.54 25.45
N PRO A 281 -24.33 -5.04 25.51
CA PRO A 281 -24.87 -5.85 24.43
C PRO A 281 -24.85 -5.12 23.08
N ALA A 282 -25.20 -3.83 23.05
CA ALA A 282 -25.19 -3.01 21.85
C ALA A 282 -23.76 -2.72 21.36
N ILE A 283 -22.83 -2.41 22.27
CA ILE A 283 -21.41 -2.18 21.93
C ILE A 283 -20.78 -3.45 21.35
N ARG A 284 -21.05 -4.62 21.96
CA ARG A 284 -20.59 -5.92 21.49
C ARG A 284 -21.15 -6.24 20.11
N ALA A 285 -22.44 -5.98 19.87
CA ALA A 285 -23.07 -6.19 18.56
C ALA A 285 -22.46 -5.25 17.50
N ALA A 286 -22.26 -3.97 17.82
CA ALA A 286 -21.60 -3.01 16.93
C ALA A 286 -20.17 -3.44 16.57
N ALA A 287 -19.40 -3.89 17.56
CA ALA A 287 -18.05 -4.39 17.36
C ALA A 287 -18.01 -5.65 16.48
N ALA A 288 -18.90 -6.60 16.74
CA ALA A 288 -19.05 -7.81 15.94
C ALA A 288 -19.43 -7.48 14.49
N ALA A 289 -20.38 -6.55 14.27
CA ALA A 289 -20.77 -6.12 12.93
C ALA A 289 -19.60 -5.50 12.15
N LEU A 290 -18.84 -4.60 12.77
CA LEU A 290 -17.65 -4.01 12.12
C LEU A 290 -16.55 -5.04 11.86
N LEU A 291 -16.35 -6.00 12.77
CA LEU A 291 -15.37 -7.08 12.58
C LEU A 291 -15.76 -8.00 11.41
N VAL A 292 -17.03 -8.43 11.36
CA VAL A 292 -17.56 -9.23 10.24
C VAL A 292 -17.45 -8.45 8.93
N ALA A 293 -17.80 -7.17 8.92
CA ALA A 293 -17.65 -6.31 7.75
C ALA A 293 -16.18 -6.21 7.30
N SER A 294 -15.24 -6.12 8.25
CA SER A 294 -13.80 -6.14 7.95
C SER A 294 -13.37 -7.47 7.33
N MET A 295 -13.85 -8.60 7.87
CA MET A 295 -13.57 -9.93 7.31
C MET A 295 -14.13 -10.09 5.90
N LEU A 296 -15.29 -9.52 5.59
CA LEU A 296 -15.85 -9.52 4.24
C LEU A 296 -14.97 -8.75 3.25
N VAL A 297 -14.42 -7.59 3.65
CA VAL A 297 -13.47 -6.84 2.82
C VAL A 297 -12.21 -7.67 2.57
N GLN A 298 -11.67 -8.33 3.58
CA GLN A 298 -10.49 -9.20 3.43
C GLN A 298 -10.79 -10.41 2.53
N ALA A 299 -11.94 -11.07 2.71
CA ALA A 299 -12.35 -12.20 1.88
C ALA A 299 -12.54 -11.78 0.41
N SER A 300 -13.18 -10.63 0.17
CA SER A 300 -13.30 -10.04 -1.18
C SER A 300 -11.92 -9.74 -1.78
N GLY A 301 -10.99 -9.19 -1.00
CA GLY A 301 -9.62 -8.94 -1.44
C GLY A 301 -8.88 -10.23 -1.84
N VAL A 302 -9.02 -11.30 -1.05
CA VAL A 302 -8.42 -12.60 -1.35
C VAL A 302 -9.01 -13.20 -2.64
N ASP A 303 -10.33 -13.17 -2.80
CA ASP A 303 -11.01 -13.62 -4.03
C ASP A 303 -10.51 -12.83 -5.26
N GLN A 304 -10.43 -11.50 -5.15
CA GLN A 304 -9.88 -10.64 -6.22
C GLN A 304 -8.43 -11.01 -6.58
N VAL A 305 -7.58 -11.33 -5.60
CA VAL A 305 -6.20 -11.77 -5.85
C VAL A 305 -6.15 -13.13 -6.57
N PHE A 306 -7.02 -14.08 -6.19
CA PHE A 306 -7.11 -15.35 -6.90
C PHE A 306 -7.56 -15.16 -8.35
N GLN A 307 -8.60 -14.35 -8.57
CA GLN A 307 -9.09 -14.02 -9.91
C GLN A 307 -8.02 -13.33 -10.76
N ALA A 308 -7.32 -12.34 -10.20
CA ALA A 308 -6.24 -11.64 -10.89
C ALA A 308 -5.07 -12.57 -11.23
N THR A 309 -4.71 -13.47 -10.32
CA THR A 309 -3.64 -14.46 -10.55
C THR A 309 -4.03 -15.47 -11.63
N ALA A 310 -5.28 -15.95 -11.61
CA ALA A 310 -5.80 -16.86 -12.61
C ALA A 310 -5.89 -16.20 -14.00
N LEU A 311 -6.35 -14.95 -14.06
CA LEU A 311 -6.36 -14.14 -15.28
C LEU A 311 -4.93 -13.96 -15.80
N ASN A 312 -4.00 -13.52 -14.96
CA ASN A 312 -2.60 -13.33 -15.35
C ASN A 312 -1.97 -14.64 -15.88
N ALA A 313 -2.27 -15.79 -15.27
CA ALA A 313 -1.80 -17.08 -15.75
C ALA A 313 -2.39 -17.46 -17.11
N ARG A 314 -3.68 -17.19 -17.36
CA ARG A 314 -4.30 -17.40 -18.68
C ARG A 314 -3.69 -16.48 -19.74
N THR A 315 -3.57 -15.19 -19.44
CA THR A 315 -2.93 -14.20 -20.32
C THR A 315 -1.51 -14.62 -20.66
N ASN A 316 -0.71 -15.08 -19.69
CA ASN A 316 0.65 -15.55 -19.94
C ASN A 316 0.69 -16.78 -20.84
N ARG A 317 -0.16 -17.78 -20.61
CA ARG A 317 -0.24 -18.95 -21.49
C ARG A 317 -0.64 -18.58 -22.92
N TRP A 318 -1.60 -17.67 -23.06
CA TRP A 318 -2.00 -17.17 -24.37
C TRP A 318 -0.87 -16.41 -25.06
N LEU A 319 -0.21 -15.48 -24.36
CA LEU A 319 0.94 -14.75 -24.88
C LEU A 319 2.04 -15.68 -25.36
N LEU A 320 2.36 -16.74 -24.61
CA LEU A 320 3.33 -17.77 -25.00
C LEU A 320 2.92 -18.49 -26.29
N GLY A 321 1.63 -18.76 -26.47
CA GLY A 321 1.07 -19.41 -27.66
C GLY A 321 1.04 -18.55 -28.93
N ILE A 322 1.18 -17.22 -28.83
CA ILE A 322 1.23 -16.34 -30.01
C ILE A 322 2.47 -16.72 -30.84
N PRO A 323 2.35 -17.01 -32.14
CA PRO A 323 3.45 -17.48 -32.98
C PRO A 323 4.42 -16.34 -33.39
N ALA A 324 4.71 -15.40 -32.49
CA ALA A 324 5.63 -14.29 -32.67
C ALA A 324 6.71 -14.31 -31.57
N GLY A 325 7.98 -14.09 -31.95
CA GLY A 325 9.10 -14.01 -31.00
C GLY A 325 9.27 -12.63 -30.36
N ILE A 326 8.59 -11.61 -30.90
CA ILE A 326 8.60 -10.23 -30.40
C ILE A 326 7.15 -9.84 -30.14
N VAL A 327 6.87 -9.33 -28.94
CA VAL A 327 5.57 -8.77 -28.57
C VAL A 327 5.77 -7.34 -28.12
N VAL A 328 5.13 -6.42 -28.83
CA VAL A 328 5.18 -4.98 -28.60
C VAL A 328 3.89 -4.54 -27.92
N THR A 329 3.97 -3.73 -26.87
CA THR A 329 2.79 -3.20 -26.20
C THR A 329 3.07 -1.86 -25.53
N PRO A 330 2.08 -0.96 -25.38
CA PRO A 330 2.16 0.19 -24.49
C PRO A 330 1.66 -0.13 -23.07
N LEU A 331 1.16 -1.35 -22.82
CA LEU A 331 0.56 -1.74 -21.55
C LEU A 331 1.64 -2.12 -20.53
N GLU A 332 2.06 -1.17 -19.70
CA GLU A 332 3.06 -1.40 -18.65
C GLU A 332 2.65 -2.54 -17.71
N TRP A 333 1.38 -2.58 -17.29
CA TRP A 333 0.87 -3.66 -16.43
C TRP A 333 1.02 -5.05 -17.05
N LEU A 334 0.93 -5.16 -18.38
CA LEU A 334 1.12 -6.42 -19.08
C LEU A 334 2.58 -6.85 -19.00
N THR A 335 3.52 -5.91 -19.21
CA THR A 335 4.95 -6.19 -19.08
C THR A 335 5.35 -6.57 -17.66
N MET A 336 4.69 -6.00 -16.64
CA MET A 336 4.90 -6.38 -15.24
C MET A 336 4.30 -7.76 -14.90
N GLY A 337 3.16 -8.11 -15.50
CA GLY A 337 2.47 -9.40 -15.28
C GLY A 337 3.06 -10.57 -16.08
N ALA A 338 3.79 -10.27 -17.16
CA ALA A 338 4.29 -11.23 -18.14
C ALA A 338 5.68 -11.82 -17.83
N GLY A 339 6.01 -11.95 -16.54
CA GLY A 339 7.29 -12.52 -16.08
C GLY A 339 7.70 -13.83 -16.77
N PRO A 340 6.81 -14.84 -16.90
CA PRO A 340 7.14 -16.08 -17.61
C PRO A 340 7.43 -15.87 -19.11
N VAL A 341 6.72 -14.94 -19.75
CA VAL A 341 6.85 -14.67 -21.20
C VAL A 341 8.21 -14.07 -21.54
N TYR A 342 8.80 -13.31 -20.61
CA TYR A 342 10.10 -12.66 -20.79
C TYR A 342 11.24 -13.64 -21.08
N PHE A 343 11.13 -14.89 -20.62
CA PHE A 343 12.15 -15.92 -20.87
C PHE A 343 12.06 -16.55 -22.27
N GLU A 344 10.92 -16.43 -22.95
CA GLU A 344 10.68 -17.07 -24.25
C GLU A 344 10.52 -16.07 -25.40
N LYS A 345 10.10 -14.83 -25.10
CA LYS A 345 9.81 -13.80 -26.10
C LYS A 345 10.44 -12.47 -25.71
N ARG A 346 10.76 -11.66 -26.71
CA ARG A 346 11.19 -10.27 -26.51
C ARG A 346 9.95 -9.41 -26.31
N LEU A 347 9.71 -9.00 -25.07
CA LEU A 347 8.68 -8.02 -24.73
C LEU A 347 9.25 -6.61 -24.88
N MET A 348 8.57 -5.76 -25.66
CA MET A 348 8.99 -4.38 -25.90
C MET A 348 7.87 -3.41 -25.47
N LEU A 349 8.21 -2.47 -24.59
CA LEU A 349 7.31 -1.42 -24.14
C LEU A 349 7.48 -0.18 -25.03
N VAL A 350 6.39 0.31 -25.64
CA VAL A 350 6.35 1.56 -26.41
C VAL A 350 5.40 2.55 -25.75
N ARG A 351 5.84 3.76 -25.42
CA ARG A 351 5.05 4.72 -24.62
C ARG A 351 4.35 5.78 -25.46
N SER A 352 4.72 5.91 -26.73
CA SER A 352 4.11 6.88 -27.64
C SER A 352 3.91 6.33 -29.05
N PRO A 353 2.98 6.92 -29.84
CA PRO A 353 2.84 6.57 -31.26
C PRO A 353 4.14 6.79 -32.06
N GLY A 354 4.94 7.80 -31.71
CA GLY A 354 6.23 8.07 -32.33
C GLY A 354 7.26 6.97 -32.07
N GLU A 355 7.38 6.53 -30.81
CA GLU A 355 8.23 5.38 -30.45
C GLU A 355 7.76 4.09 -31.13
N PHE A 356 6.44 3.89 -31.21
CA PHE A 356 5.88 2.72 -31.89
C PHE A 356 6.25 2.71 -33.38
N ARG A 357 6.09 3.83 -34.08
CA ARG A 357 6.48 3.95 -35.49
C ARG A 357 7.98 3.74 -35.68
N ALA A 358 8.82 4.39 -34.86
CA ALA A 358 10.27 4.22 -34.93
C ALA A 358 10.68 2.75 -34.70
N LEU A 359 10.02 2.05 -33.78
CA LEU A 359 10.25 0.63 -33.56
C LEU A 359 9.85 -0.20 -34.79
N VAL A 360 8.69 0.06 -35.41
CA VAL A 360 8.24 -0.62 -36.63
C VAL A 360 9.27 -0.45 -37.76
N GLU A 361 9.79 0.76 -37.97
CA GLU A 361 10.83 1.04 -38.96
C GLU A 361 12.12 0.25 -38.67
N GLN A 362 12.53 0.15 -37.39
CA GLN A 362 13.69 -0.67 -36.99
C GLN A 362 13.47 -2.18 -37.17
N LEU A 363 12.27 -2.69 -36.87
CA LEU A 363 11.91 -4.09 -37.10
C LEU A 363 11.94 -4.42 -38.60
N SER A 364 11.48 -3.49 -39.43
CA SER A 364 11.53 -3.60 -40.90
C SER A 364 12.97 -3.59 -41.42
N ALA A 365 13.81 -2.65 -40.97
CA ALA A 365 15.23 -2.59 -41.34
C ALA A 365 16.01 -3.87 -40.97
N ARG A 366 15.63 -4.52 -39.85
CA ARG A 366 16.19 -5.80 -39.40
C ARG A 366 15.54 -7.03 -40.04
N ARG A 367 14.60 -6.83 -40.97
CA ARG A 367 13.85 -7.88 -41.68
C ARG A 367 13.22 -8.91 -40.74
N VAL A 368 12.63 -8.44 -39.64
CA VAL A 368 11.95 -9.31 -38.69
C VAL A 368 10.83 -10.05 -39.40
N ALA A 369 10.82 -11.38 -39.33
CA ALA A 369 9.84 -12.19 -40.05
C ALA A 369 8.43 -12.11 -39.44
N ARG A 370 8.33 -12.01 -38.11
CA ARG A 370 7.05 -11.98 -37.42
C ARG A 370 7.14 -11.33 -36.04
N TRP A 371 6.16 -10.51 -35.72
CA TRP A 371 6.01 -9.84 -34.43
C TRP A 371 4.54 -9.59 -34.12
N ALA A 372 4.21 -9.35 -32.86
CA ALA A 372 2.84 -9.08 -32.42
C ALA A 372 2.74 -7.71 -31.73
N TYR A 373 1.59 -7.05 -31.89
CA TYR A 373 1.27 -5.80 -31.22
C TYR A 373 0.01 -5.95 -30.37
N ILE A 374 0.07 -5.47 -29.14
CA ILE A 374 -1.08 -5.37 -28.23
C ILE A 374 -1.41 -3.90 -28.04
N PRO A 375 -2.36 -3.32 -28.79
CA PRO A 375 -2.67 -1.90 -28.74
C PRO A 375 -3.36 -1.49 -27.43
N TYR A 376 -3.04 -0.30 -26.93
CA TYR A 376 -3.82 0.34 -25.86
C TYR A 376 -5.26 0.63 -26.31
N SER A 377 -5.43 1.07 -27.55
CA SER A 377 -6.73 1.43 -28.12
C SER A 377 -7.62 0.23 -28.45
N GLY A 378 -7.14 -1.00 -28.22
CA GLY A 378 -7.90 -2.23 -28.46
C GLY A 378 -8.50 -2.27 -29.86
N MET A 379 -9.83 -2.30 -29.93
CA MET A 379 -10.58 -2.38 -31.19
C MET A 379 -10.43 -1.14 -32.09
N ALA A 380 -10.09 0.02 -31.53
CA ALA A 380 -9.89 1.24 -32.31
C ALA A 380 -8.50 1.30 -33.00
N PHE A 381 -7.61 0.34 -32.75
CA PHE A 381 -6.36 0.24 -33.50
C PHE A 381 -6.62 -0.19 -34.95
N ALA A 382 -6.00 0.52 -35.90
CA ALA A 382 -6.07 0.22 -37.32
C ALA A 382 -4.72 -0.36 -37.80
N PRO A 383 -4.61 -1.68 -38.04
CA PRO A 383 -3.38 -2.32 -38.50
C PRO A 383 -2.83 -1.75 -39.81
N GLN A 384 -3.70 -1.20 -40.66
CA GLN A 384 -3.34 -0.62 -41.96
C GLN A 384 -2.33 0.53 -41.84
N GLY A 385 -2.32 1.24 -40.71
CA GLY A 385 -1.31 2.27 -40.46
C GLY A 385 0.13 1.71 -40.50
N VAL A 386 0.34 0.49 -39.98
CA VAL A 386 1.65 -0.19 -40.00
C VAL A 386 2.05 -0.57 -41.43
N GLU A 387 1.09 -0.99 -42.25
CA GLU A 387 1.32 -1.31 -43.66
C GLU A 387 1.76 -0.07 -44.43
N GLN A 388 1.07 1.06 -44.23
CA GLN A 388 1.39 2.35 -44.87
C GLN A 388 2.79 2.85 -44.46
N TRP A 389 3.16 2.71 -43.18
CA TRP A 389 4.49 3.12 -42.71
C TRP A 389 5.62 2.31 -43.34
N THR A 390 5.35 1.09 -43.78
CA THR A 390 6.34 0.18 -44.36
C THR A 390 6.19 -0.02 -45.87
N GLU A 391 5.29 0.72 -46.52
CA GLU A 391 4.99 0.59 -47.94
C GLU A 391 6.18 0.93 -48.84
N ASN A 392 6.92 1.98 -48.51
CA ASN A 392 8.11 2.43 -49.26
C ASN A 392 9.42 1.84 -48.71
N ILE A 393 9.35 0.80 -47.88
CA ILE A 393 10.51 0.17 -47.24
C ILE A 393 10.69 -1.24 -47.82
N PRO A 394 11.92 -1.72 -48.09
CA PRO A 394 12.15 -3.03 -48.71
C PRO A 394 11.57 -4.25 -47.97
N TRP A 395 11.16 -4.08 -46.71
CA TRP A 395 10.55 -5.14 -45.90
C TRP A 395 9.24 -4.64 -45.29
N LYS A 396 8.12 -5.02 -45.90
CA LYS A 396 6.77 -4.59 -45.51
C LYS A 396 6.19 -5.50 -44.44
N PHE A 397 5.43 -4.92 -43.51
CA PHE A 397 4.61 -5.68 -42.57
C PHE A 397 3.16 -5.73 -43.01
N THR A 398 2.53 -6.90 -42.92
CA THR A 398 1.11 -7.12 -43.17
C THR A 398 0.48 -7.86 -41.98
N PRO A 399 -0.73 -7.51 -41.54
CA PRO A 399 -1.41 -8.24 -40.47
C PRO A 399 -1.82 -9.62 -40.99
N VAL A 400 -1.43 -10.67 -40.28
CA VAL A 400 -1.73 -12.08 -40.64
C VAL A 400 -2.66 -12.76 -39.65
N ASP A 401 -2.84 -12.17 -38.47
CA ASP A 401 -3.73 -12.67 -37.43
C ASP A 401 -4.16 -11.50 -36.55
N ASP A 402 -5.42 -11.45 -36.16
CA ASP A 402 -6.02 -10.40 -35.33
C ASP A 402 -7.04 -11.03 -34.39
N GLN A 403 -6.64 -11.21 -33.13
CA GLN A 403 -7.40 -11.96 -32.14
C GLN A 403 -7.66 -11.11 -30.92
N THR A 404 -8.81 -11.32 -30.27
CA THR A 404 -9.10 -10.73 -28.96
C THR A 404 -9.28 -11.84 -27.94
N HIS A 405 -8.51 -11.78 -26.86
CA HIS A 405 -8.59 -12.72 -25.75
C HIS A 405 -8.74 -11.96 -24.44
N GLU A 406 -9.82 -12.22 -23.69
CA GLU A 406 -10.05 -11.63 -22.36
C GLU A 406 -9.94 -10.08 -22.37
N GLY A 407 -10.40 -9.44 -23.45
CA GLY A 407 -10.36 -7.99 -23.65
C GLY A 407 -9.03 -7.43 -24.19
N LEU A 408 -8.00 -8.27 -24.36
CA LEU A 408 -6.74 -7.90 -25.01
C LEU A 408 -6.79 -8.26 -26.48
N ARG A 409 -6.70 -7.25 -27.35
CA ARG A 409 -6.49 -7.47 -28.79
C ARG A 409 -5.00 -7.69 -29.06
N VAL A 410 -4.67 -8.66 -29.89
CA VAL A 410 -3.34 -8.90 -30.45
C VAL A 410 -3.46 -8.86 -31.96
N VAL A 411 -2.59 -8.10 -32.60
CA VAL A 411 -2.40 -8.12 -34.05
C VAL A 411 -1.02 -8.67 -34.34
N THR A 412 -0.94 -9.80 -35.06
CA THR A 412 0.33 -10.38 -35.50
C THR A 412 0.63 -9.90 -36.91
N PHE A 413 1.84 -9.40 -37.11
CA PHE A 413 2.35 -8.93 -38.39
C PHE A 413 3.39 -9.91 -38.94
N ALA A 414 3.30 -10.22 -40.23
CA ALA A 414 4.32 -10.93 -40.97
C ALA A 414 5.09 -9.96 -41.87
N GLY A 415 6.41 -10.09 -41.85
CA GLY A 415 7.33 -9.36 -42.71
C GLY A 415 7.51 -10.07 -44.05
N GLN A 416 7.45 -9.31 -45.14
CA GLN A 416 7.68 -9.82 -46.50
C GLN A 416 8.53 -8.81 -47.27
N ALA A 417 9.35 -9.31 -48.20
CA ALA A 417 10.06 -8.43 -49.12
C ALA A 417 9.04 -7.66 -49.98
N ALA A 418 9.25 -6.36 -50.17
CA ALA A 418 8.45 -5.60 -51.12
C ALA A 418 8.59 -6.24 -52.51
N THR A 419 7.47 -6.56 -53.14
CA THR A 419 7.47 -7.01 -54.53
C THR A 419 7.84 -5.80 -55.40
N PRO A 420 8.84 -5.92 -56.30
CA PRO A 420 9.36 -4.80 -57.08
C PRO A 420 8.32 -4.15 -58.00
#